data_AF-A0AAW6YKA3-F1
#
_entry.id   AF-A0AAW6YKA3-F1
#
_cell.length_a   1.000
_cell.length_b   1.000
_cell.length_c   1.000
_cell.angle_alpha   90.00
_cell.angle_beta   90.00
_cell.angle_gamma   90.00
#
_symmetry.space_group_name_H-M   'P 1'
#
loop_
_entity.id
_entity.type
_entity.pdbx_description
1 polymer ?
#
loop_
_entity_poly.entity_id
_entity_poly.type
_entity_poly.pdbx_seq_one_letter_code
_entity_poly.pdbx_strand_id
1 'polypeptide(L)' 'MKIIFSPAKEMSLDQPRQEDWQLNPQSQAVVQALKSLSPEEVAKILKVKDKLLETNLAYIEDFDQGKTYPAI' A
#
# COMPACT_ATOMS: atom_id res chain seq x y z
N MET A 1 2.88 -28.58 7.86
CA MET A 1 1.56 -27.91 7.92
C MET A 1 1.75 -26.48 7.41
N LYS A 2 0.87 -25.98 6.54
CA LYS A 2 0.90 -24.57 6.09
C LYS A 2 -0.35 -23.88 6.63
N ILE A 3 -0.17 -22.71 7.24
CA ILE A 3 -1.26 -21.86 7.71
C ILE A 3 -1.28 -20.63 6.80
N ILE A 4 -2.46 -20.23 6.34
CA ILE A 4 -2.65 -19.08 5.46
C ILE A 4 -3.55 -18.09 6.20
N PHE A 5 -3.03 -16.89 6.43
CA PHE A 5 -3.79 -15.78 6.99
C PHE A 5 -4.17 -14.78 5.90
N SER A 6 -5.34 -14.17 6.03
CA SER A 6 -5.71 -13.01 5.23
C SER A 6 -5.05 -11.76 5.80
N PRO A 7 -4.61 -10.81 4.96
CA PRO A 7 -4.08 -9.54 5.45
C PRO A 7 -5.18 -8.69 6.08
N ALA A 8 -4.79 -7.82 7.02
CA ALA A 8 -5.66 -6.79 7.58
C ALA A 8 -5.64 -5.52 6.72
N LYS A 9 -6.68 -4.69 6.86
CA LYS A 9 -6.73 -3.34 6.25
C LYS A 9 -6.02 -2.28 7.08
N GLU A 10 -5.95 -2.50 8.39
CA GLU A 10 -5.28 -1.61 9.33
C GLU A 10 -3.80 -2.01 9.45
N MET A 11 -2.93 -1.01 9.55
CA MET A 11 -1.49 -1.19 9.69
C MET A 11 -1.00 -0.46 10.93
N SER A 12 -0.14 -1.11 11.73
CA SER A 12 0.68 -0.41 12.73
C SER A 12 1.96 0.05 12.06
N LEU A 13 2.24 1.36 12.16
CA LEU A 13 3.40 2.00 11.55
C LEU A 13 4.43 2.46 12.60
N ASP A 14 4.39 1.85 13.78
CA ASP A 14 5.15 2.30 14.96
C ASP A 14 6.65 1.98 14.87
N GLN A 15 7.03 0.97 14.07
CA GLN A 15 8.39 0.47 13.96
C GLN A 15 8.84 0.34 12.50
N PRO A 16 9.17 1.46 11.83
CA PRO A 16 9.68 1.39 10.47
C PRO A 16 11.07 0.76 10.42
N ARG A 17 11.34 0.04 9.34
CA ARG A 17 12.67 -0.47 9.00
C ARG A 17 13.18 0.21 7.74
N GLN A 18 14.49 0.44 7.70
CA GLN A 18 15.19 0.82 6.48
C GLN A 18 15.80 -0.45 5.90
N GLU A 19 15.01 -1.14 5.08
CA GLU A 19 15.45 -2.32 4.34
C GLU A 19 15.34 -1.99 2.85
N ASP A 20 16.37 -2.37 2.08
CA ASP A 20 16.29 -2.34 0.62
C ASP A 20 15.28 -3.41 0.20
N TRP A 21 14.19 -2.98 -0.42
CA TRP A 21 13.08 -3.83 -0.78
C TRP A 21 12.82 -3.67 -2.26
N GLN A 22 12.72 -4.80 -2.96
CA GLN A 22 12.44 -4.82 -4.39
C GLN A 22 11.09 -5.46 -4.60
N LEU A 23 10.19 -4.70 -5.23
CA LEU A 23 8.91 -5.24 -5.67
C LEU A 23 9.12 -6.33 -6.70
N ASN A 24 8.39 -7.43 -6.54
CA ASN A 24 8.25 -8.37 -7.63
C ASN A 24 7.50 -7.69 -8.82
N PRO A 25 7.65 -8.21 -10.05
CA PRO A 25 7.06 -7.57 -11.24
C PRO A 25 5.54 -7.37 -11.16
N GLN A 26 4.82 -8.28 -10.50
CA GLN A 26 3.37 -8.19 -10.36
C GLN A 26 2.96 -7.03 -9.45
N SER A 27 3.64 -6.89 -8.32
CA SER A 27 3.39 -5.83 -7.35
C SER A 27 3.80 -4.46 -7.92
N GLN A 28 4.90 -4.42 -8.67
CA GLN A 28 5.30 -3.22 -9.40
C GLN A 28 4.19 -2.77 -10.38
N ALA A 29 3.62 -3.70 -11.16
CA ALA A 29 2.55 -3.37 -12.09
C ALA A 29 1.30 -2.82 -11.38
N VAL A 30 0.95 -3.37 -10.22
CA VAL A 30 -0.17 -2.86 -9.40
C VAL A 30 0.09 -1.45 -8.92
N VAL A 31 1.28 -1.16 -8.38
CA VAL A 31 1.63 0.19 -7.89
C VAL A 31 1.62 1.21 -9.03
N GLN A 32 2.16 0.86 -10.20
CA GLN A 32 2.15 1.73 -11.36
C GLN A 32 0.72 2.01 -11.85
N ALA A 33 -0.14 0.99 -11.85
CA ALA A 33 -1.55 1.19 -12.17
C ALA A 33 -2.21 2.15 -11.16
N LEU A 34 -1.99 1.96 -9.86
CA LEU A 34 -2.53 2.84 -8.82
C LEU A 34 -2.04 4.29 -8.94
N LYS A 35 -0.75 4.50 -9.26
CA LYS A 35 -0.17 5.84 -9.48
C LYS A 35 -0.72 6.56 -10.71
N SER A 36 -1.28 5.83 -11.66
CA SER A 36 -1.89 6.41 -12.88
C SER A 36 -3.33 6.87 -12.70
N LEU A 37 -3.98 6.53 -11.57
CA LEU A 37 -5.39 6.83 -11.31
C LEU A 37 -5.58 8.23 -10.74
N SER A 38 -6.72 8.85 -11.06
CA SER A 38 -7.14 10.07 -10.38
C SER A 38 -7.63 9.78 -8.94
N PRO A 39 -7.63 10.78 -8.04
CA PRO A 39 -8.21 10.64 -6.70
C PRO A 39 -9.64 10.08 -6.68
N GLU A 40 -10.47 10.49 -7.64
CA GLU A 40 -11.86 10.02 -7.77
C GLU A 40 -11.92 8.54 -8.18
N GLU A 41 -11.03 8.09 -9.05
CA GLU A 41 -10.94 6.69 -9.46
C GLU A 41 -10.45 5.82 -8.30
N VAL A 42 -9.44 6.27 -7.54
CA VAL A 42 -8.96 5.60 -6.33
C VAL A 42 -10.09 5.45 -5.31
N ALA A 43 -10.84 6.53 -5.05
CA ALA A 43 -11.98 6.51 -4.14
C ALA A 43 -13.03 5.47 -4.55
N LYS A 44 -13.34 5.40 -5.85
CA LYS A 44 -14.33 4.46 -6.41
C LYS A 44 -13.87 3.01 -6.35
N ILE A 45 -12.63 2.73 -6.74
CA ILE A 45 -12.07 1.36 -6.80
C ILE A 45 -11.88 0.80 -5.39
N LEU A 46 -11.25 1.58 -4.51
CA LEU A 46 -10.98 1.16 -3.13
C LEU A 46 -12.19 1.33 -2.20
N LYS A 47 -13.25 2.00 -2.66
CA LYS A 47 -14.47 2.32 -1.88
C LYS A 47 -14.16 3.05 -0.58
N VAL A 48 -13.24 4.00 -0.66
CA VAL A 48 -12.79 4.84 0.46
C VAL A 48 -13.18 6.29 0.24
N LYS A 49 -13.25 7.07 1.32
CA LYS A 49 -13.64 8.49 1.30
C LYS A 49 -12.95 9.29 2.40
N ASP A 50 -13.04 10.61 2.31
CA ASP A 50 -12.56 11.56 3.31
C ASP A 50 -11.09 11.27 3.71
N LYS A 51 -10.79 11.28 5.00
CA LYS A 51 -9.47 10.99 5.56
C LYS A 51 -8.87 9.66 5.09
N LEU A 52 -9.69 8.64 4.82
CA LEU A 52 -9.19 7.35 4.34
C LEU A 52 -8.71 7.45 2.88
N LEU A 53 -9.35 8.27 2.06
CA LEU A 53 -8.88 8.55 0.70
C LEU A 53 -7.53 9.28 0.74
N GLU A 54 -7.43 10.35 1.54
CA GLU A 54 -6.18 11.09 1.73
C GLU A 54 -5.03 10.17 2.16
N THR A 55 -5.30 9.27 3.11
CA THR A 55 -4.31 8.31 3.62
C THR A 55 -3.86 7.33 2.52
N ASN A 56 -4.80 6.81 1.72
CA ASN A 56 -4.45 5.86 0.65
C ASN A 56 -3.68 6.54 -0.49
N LEU A 57 -4.01 7.79 -0.82
CA LEU A 57 -3.26 8.57 -1.82
C LEU A 57 -1.83 8.81 -1.36
N ALA A 58 -1.63 9.21 -0.10
CA ALA A 58 -0.31 9.37 0.47
C ALA A 58 0.50 8.06 0.42
N TYR A 59 -0.12 6.91 0.73
CA TYR A 59 0.55 5.61 0.60
C TYR A 59 0.94 5.26 -0.83
N ILE A 60 0.12 5.60 -1.82
CA ILE A 60 0.42 5.35 -3.24
C ILE A 60 1.59 6.24 -3.71
N GLU A 61 1.58 7.52 -3.33
CA GLU A 61 2.65 8.47 -3.67
C GLU A 61 3.98 8.09 -3.01
N ASP A 62 3.94 7.82 -1.70
CA ASP A 62 5.12 7.51 -0.88
C ASP A 62 5.59 6.05 -1.01
N PHE A 63 4.97 5.25 -1.87
CA PHE A 63 5.24 3.82 -1.95
C PHE A 63 6.70 3.51 -2.29
N ASP A 64 7.40 4.38 -3.02
CA ASP A 64 8.80 4.17 -3.42
C ASP A 64 9.81 4.63 -2.36
N GLN A 65 9.35 5.09 -1.18
CA GLN A 65 10.25 5.47 -0.09
C GLN A 65 10.88 4.24 0.57
N GLY A 66 12.12 4.37 1.05
CA GLY A 66 12.87 3.32 1.75
C GLY A 66 12.37 3.02 3.17
N LYS A 67 11.06 3.12 3.43
CA LYS A 67 10.43 2.93 4.75
C LYS A 67 9.49 1.74 4.69
N THR A 68 9.89 0.62 5.30
CA THR A 68 9.15 -0.64 5.25
C THR A 68 8.65 -1.08 6.63
N TYR A 69 7.66 -1.97 6.64
CA TYR A 69 7.07 -2.54 7.85
C TYR A 69 6.86 -4.05 7.64
N PRO A 70 7.26 -4.91 8.59
CA PRO A 70 7.08 -6.35 8.45
C PRO A 70 5.59 -6.76 8.41
N ALA A 71 5.23 -7.62 7.46
CA ALA A 71 3.98 -8.37 7.50
C ALA A 71 4.17 -9.61 8.40
N ILE A 72 3.21 -9.87 9.29
CA ILE A 72 3.20 -11.04 10.20
C ILE A 72 1.93 -11.87 10.00
#